data_AF-A0A2T7PVI1-F1
#
_entry.id   AF-A0A2T7PVI1-F1
#
_cell.length_a   1.000
_cell.length_b   1.000
_cell.length_c   1.000
_cell.angle_alpha   90.00
_cell.angle_beta   90.00
_cell.angle_gamma   90.00
#
_symmetry.space_group_name_H-M   'P 1'
#
loop_
_entity.id
_entity.type
_entity.pdbx_description
1 polymer ?
#
loop_
_entity_poly.entity_id
_entity_poly.type
_entity_poly.pdbx_seq_one_letter_code
_entity_poly.pdbx_strand_id
1 'polypeptide(L)'
;MELELPAVVEDVPTPCFLLDVDRVKANIARMQDTCQRLGVALRPHTKTHKTLEVADMVTNGQKRKIVCSTIAECNFYADAGYDDILLAFPVTANKIARYAQLANRLQEFHLLLSSVENLGCLRDAASRLDAGKICWDPMGQRDVVRVGRCLWEEPCFRFRGVYTHCGESYEKMAPDARAADQATVTARLQDIASRLRTAGIDVPEVTTGSTPTCSMAGDVLRAVDQFHPGNFVFYDYENYLLGSCKLSDIACCVATRVVCQRPDLDTLVVDCGFTALGHDGMRQRPDDFCVIKDHPNLRLVPLQPCTSGISLTQGTQSLVYGNLSRAGSRAETSSHPSVTCSQPAREMVGLLILGVLVLLPSAALGGPLHPTCDSARPCGQSGTKPVTPRIMGGREAMDGEWPWTVSLAANDEPLCGGALIHDRVVLTAAHCFEDPNLRDIRRWKVVAGKHHLGQVDTHTQLFRVKRLVMHEQFLHTTVIDNDIALLLLDHSLNYTHHVRPICLSPTEQKLSSGHGCVMAGWGSTEGTGPDFVLNVVRVRIVSDELCSKLDWYGSNFLPCADILRRFQRRRERCLLRVCSYGYNCGEKKSPGIYTNVSYYLRWIYDNMNKLDVQPCLELIG
;
A
#
# COMPACT_ATOMS: atom_id res chain seq x y z
N MET A 1 -37.08 12.65 9.43
CA MET A 1 -36.65 13.00 10.80
C MET A 1 -35.19 13.33 10.68
N GLU A 2 -34.87 14.62 10.71
CA GLU A 2 -33.51 15.11 10.50
C GLU A 2 -32.64 14.62 11.67
N LEU A 3 -31.55 13.93 11.34
CA LEU A 3 -30.56 13.55 12.33
C LEU A 3 -29.56 14.71 12.41
N GLU A 4 -29.85 15.66 13.31
CA GLU A 4 -28.84 16.58 13.81
C GLU A 4 -27.60 15.76 14.20
N LEU A 5 -26.45 16.11 13.64
CA LEU A 5 -25.19 15.55 14.09
C LEU A 5 -25.03 15.98 15.55
N PRO A 6 -24.74 15.07 16.51
CA PRO A 6 -24.59 15.46 17.91
C PRO A 6 -23.59 16.60 18.03
N ALA A 7 -23.84 17.60 18.89
CA ALA A 7 -22.99 18.80 19.00
C ALA A 7 -21.50 18.48 19.22
N VAL A 8 -21.19 17.30 19.77
CA VAL A 8 -19.84 16.72 19.92
C VAL A 8 -19.07 16.60 18.59
N VAL A 9 -19.77 16.50 17.45
CA VAL A 9 -19.14 16.27 16.14
C VAL A 9 -18.64 17.59 15.52
N GLU A 10 -19.27 18.74 15.78
CA GLU A 10 -18.84 20.03 15.18
C GLU A 10 -17.42 20.45 15.61
N ASP A 11 -16.98 20.01 16.80
CA ASP A 11 -15.67 20.36 17.38
C ASP A 11 -14.53 19.40 17.00
N VAL A 12 -14.79 18.28 16.30
CA VAL A 12 -13.71 17.32 15.98
C VAL A 12 -12.74 17.88 14.94
N PRO A 13 -11.42 17.64 15.04
CA PRO A 13 -10.48 17.99 13.96
C PRO A 13 -10.81 17.22 12.68
N THR A 14 -10.94 17.92 11.56
CA THR A 14 -11.25 17.34 10.25
C THR A 14 -9.99 17.23 9.37
N PRO A 15 -9.93 16.27 8.42
CA PRO A 15 -10.94 15.25 8.15
C PRO A 15 -10.94 14.14 9.22
N CYS A 16 -12.12 13.67 9.62
CA CYS A 16 -12.28 12.71 10.72
C CYS A 16 -13.12 11.50 10.28
N PHE A 17 -12.60 10.28 10.45
CA PHE A 17 -13.40 9.05 10.26
C PHE A 17 -14.31 8.86 11.49
N LEU A 18 -15.61 8.98 11.27
CA LEU A 18 -16.66 8.84 12.27
C LEU A 18 -17.40 7.52 12.11
N LEU A 19 -17.90 7.01 13.23
CA LEU A 19 -18.60 5.73 13.29
C LEU A 19 -19.85 5.84 14.17
N ASP A 20 -21.02 5.61 13.57
CA ASP A 20 -22.30 5.44 14.26
C ASP A 20 -22.34 4.05 14.91
N VAL A 21 -21.97 4.00 16.18
CA VAL A 21 -21.85 2.76 16.96
C VAL A 21 -23.17 1.99 17.06
N ASP A 22 -24.32 2.67 17.00
CA ASP A 22 -25.62 2.00 17.07
C ASP A 22 -26.03 1.37 15.73
N ARG A 23 -25.63 1.97 14.59
CA ARG A 23 -25.69 1.29 13.28
C ARG A 23 -24.76 0.08 13.23
N VAL A 24 -23.54 0.16 13.79
CA VAL A 24 -22.62 -0.99 13.86
C VAL A 24 -23.28 -2.16 14.61
N LYS A 25 -23.88 -1.90 15.78
CA LYS A 25 -24.62 -2.92 16.54
C LYS A 25 -25.81 -3.49 15.73
N ALA A 26 -26.59 -2.64 15.06
CA ALA A 26 -27.72 -3.07 14.24
C ALA A 26 -27.29 -3.93 13.05
N ASN A 27 -26.16 -3.61 12.42
CA ASN A 27 -25.58 -4.40 11.33
C ASN A 27 -25.05 -5.75 11.83
N ILE A 28 -24.40 -5.77 12.98
CA ILE A 28 -23.95 -6.99 13.67
C ILE A 28 -25.13 -7.92 13.96
N ALA A 29 -26.18 -7.39 14.60
CA ALA A 29 -27.39 -8.15 14.92
C ALA A 29 -28.06 -8.73 13.66
N ARG A 30 -28.13 -7.97 12.56
CA ARG A 30 -28.74 -8.42 11.29
C ARG A 30 -27.98 -9.58 10.63
N MET A 31 -26.65 -9.57 10.71
CA MET A 31 -25.82 -10.67 10.19
C MET A 31 -25.91 -11.90 11.10
N GLN A 32 -25.95 -11.71 12.42
CA GLN A 32 -26.16 -12.80 13.38
C GLN A 32 -27.53 -13.47 13.20
N ASP A 33 -28.62 -12.70 13.03
CA ASP A 33 -29.95 -13.22 12.68
C ASP A 33 -29.94 -13.97 11.35
N THR A 34 -29.27 -13.44 10.32
CA THR A 34 -29.12 -14.12 9.03
C THR A 34 -28.40 -15.47 9.16
N CYS A 35 -27.32 -15.53 9.93
CA CYS A 35 -26.60 -16.75 10.26
C CYS A 35 -27.50 -17.75 11.02
N GLN A 36 -28.21 -17.28 12.04
CA GLN A 36 -29.13 -18.08 12.86
C GLN A 36 -30.29 -18.66 12.03
N ARG A 37 -30.93 -17.84 11.19
CA ARG A 37 -32.02 -18.23 10.28
C ARG A 37 -31.60 -19.32 9.29
N LEU A 38 -30.35 -19.26 8.81
CA LEU A 38 -29.80 -20.22 7.86
C LEU A 38 -29.20 -21.47 8.54
N GLY A 39 -28.87 -21.40 9.84
CA GLY A 39 -28.21 -22.48 10.58
C GLY A 39 -26.68 -22.49 10.40
N VAL A 40 -26.09 -21.37 10.01
CA VAL A 40 -24.68 -21.23 9.61
C VAL A 40 -23.91 -20.49 10.70
N ALA A 41 -22.66 -20.89 11.00
CA ALA A 41 -21.82 -20.18 11.97
C ALA A 41 -21.24 -18.88 11.39
N LEU A 42 -20.99 -17.87 12.24
CA LEU A 42 -20.29 -16.64 11.85
C LEU A 42 -18.84 -16.64 12.38
N ARG A 43 -17.87 -16.44 11.48
CA ARG A 43 -16.46 -16.16 11.80
C ARG A 43 -16.06 -14.83 11.16
N PRO A 44 -16.37 -13.68 11.79
CA PRO A 44 -16.27 -12.38 11.14
C PRO A 44 -14.82 -12.00 10.79
N HIS A 45 -14.66 -11.30 9.67
CA HIS A 45 -13.36 -10.90 9.15
C HIS A 45 -12.97 -9.48 9.58
N THR A 46 -11.86 -9.36 10.32
CA THR A 46 -11.44 -8.13 11.00
C THR A 46 -10.88 -7.02 10.11
N LYS A 47 -10.55 -7.32 8.84
CA LYS A 47 -9.75 -6.42 7.99
C LYS A 47 -10.34 -5.03 7.76
N THR A 48 -11.66 -4.90 7.87
CA THR A 48 -12.41 -3.64 7.71
C THR A 48 -12.16 -2.65 8.85
N HIS A 49 -11.99 -3.14 10.08
CA HIS A 49 -11.94 -2.30 11.27
C HIS A 49 -10.62 -2.42 12.04
N LYS A 50 -10.02 -3.62 12.12
CA LYS A 50 -8.74 -3.91 12.81
C LYS A 50 -8.67 -3.42 14.27
N THR A 51 -9.83 -3.25 14.91
CA THR A 51 -10.04 -2.77 16.28
C THR A 51 -10.50 -3.91 17.20
N LEU A 52 -10.21 -3.79 18.50
CA LEU A 52 -10.68 -4.74 19.52
C LEU A 52 -12.15 -4.51 19.83
N GLU A 53 -12.58 -3.25 19.84
CA GLU A 53 -13.91 -2.79 20.22
C GLU A 53 -14.99 -3.38 19.30
N VAL A 54 -14.79 -3.30 17.98
CA VAL A 54 -15.73 -3.88 17.00
C VAL A 54 -15.60 -5.41 16.94
N ALA A 55 -14.40 -5.97 17.18
CA ALA A 55 -14.20 -7.41 17.30
C ALA A 55 -14.97 -8.00 18.51
N ASP A 56 -14.94 -7.31 19.66
CA ASP A 56 -15.65 -7.69 20.87
C ASP A 56 -17.16 -7.57 20.65
N MET A 57 -17.65 -6.52 19.96
CA MET A 57 -19.06 -6.41 19.59
C MET A 57 -19.53 -7.57 18.71
N VAL A 58 -18.81 -7.89 17.62
CA VAL A 58 -19.24 -8.91 16.65
C VAL A 58 -19.09 -10.34 17.17
N THR A 59 -18.11 -10.58 18.04
CA THR A 59 -17.93 -11.88 18.75
C THR A 59 -18.70 -11.97 20.07
N ASN A 60 -19.49 -10.96 20.43
CA ASN A 60 -20.22 -10.86 21.71
C ASN A 60 -19.32 -11.12 22.94
N GLY A 61 -18.12 -10.52 22.94
CA GLY A 61 -17.11 -10.65 23.99
C GLY A 61 -16.45 -12.03 24.11
N GLN A 62 -16.78 -13.00 23.25
CA GLN A 62 -16.22 -14.36 23.30
C GLN A 62 -14.73 -14.40 22.92
N LYS A 63 -14.23 -13.38 22.23
CA LYS A 63 -12.84 -13.26 21.75
C LYS A 63 -12.37 -14.49 20.95
N ARG A 64 -13.26 -15.12 20.20
CA ARG A 64 -12.96 -16.30 19.40
C ARG A 64 -13.63 -16.27 18.04
N LYS A 65 -13.14 -17.10 17.13
CA LYS A 65 -13.64 -17.31 15.76
C LYS A 65 -13.57 -16.04 14.93
N ILE A 66 -12.37 -15.54 14.68
CA ILE A 66 -12.15 -14.41 13.76
C ILE A 66 -11.34 -14.82 12.53
N VAL A 67 -11.48 -14.05 11.44
CA VAL A 67 -10.60 -14.09 10.27
C VAL A 67 -9.75 -12.83 10.20
N CYS A 68 -8.44 -12.99 10.09
CA CYS A 68 -7.47 -11.91 9.92
C CYS A 68 -6.83 -11.96 8.53
N SER A 69 -6.49 -10.80 7.95
CA SER A 69 -5.80 -10.73 6.65
C SER A 69 -4.27 -10.75 6.77
N THR A 70 -3.74 -10.46 7.96
CA THR A 70 -2.29 -10.30 8.19
C THR A 70 -1.84 -10.94 9.50
N ILE A 71 -0.57 -11.35 9.54
CA ILE A 71 0.08 -11.81 10.79
C ILE A 71 0.12 -10.70 11.84
N ALA A 72 0.12 -9.43 11.43
CA ALA A 72 0.06 -8.30 12.36
C ALA A 72 -1.27 -8.28 13.12
N GLU A 73 -2.41 -8.40 12.42
CA GLU A 73 -3.73 -8.58 13.05
C GLU A 73 -3.76 -9.83 13.92
N CYS A 74 -3.26 -10.99 13.45
CA CYS A 74 -3.26 -12.21 14.27
C CYS A 74 -2.52 -12.04 15.59
N ASN A 75 -1.37 -11.34 15.61
CA ASN A 75 -0.67 -11.04 16.86
C ASN A 75 -1.46 -10.03 17.71
N PHE A 76 -1.95 -8.94 17.12
CA PHE A 76 -2.73 -7.91 17.81
C PHE A 76 -3.94 -8.49 18.56
N TYR A 77 -4.70 -9.37 17.92
CA TYR A 77 -5.83 -10.05 18.56
C TYR A 77 -5.37 -11.11 19.58
N ALA A 78 -4.33 -11.90 19.29
CA ALA A 78 -3.76 -12.86 20.24
C ALA A 78 -3.20 -12.20 21.51
N ASP A 79 -2.59 -11.02 21.39
CA ASP A 79 -2.09 -10.20 22.51
C ASP A 79 -3.25 -9.68 23.37
N ALA A 80 -4.43 -9.45 22.77
CA ALA A 80 -5.67 -9.06 23.45
C ALA A 80 -6.51 -10.24 24.00
N GLY A 81 -5.96 -11.46 23.96
CA GLY A 81 -6.57 -12.68 24.48
C GLY A 81 -7.55 -13.38 23.53
N TYR A 82 -7.46 -13.12 22.21
CA TYR A 82 -8.25 -13.88 21.23
C TYR A 82 -7.64 -15.25 20.94
N ASP A 83 -8.50 -16.23 20.67
CA ASP A 83 -8.16 -17.55 20.16
C ASP A 83 -9.05 -17.89 18.95
N ASP A 84 -8.89 -19.06 18.31
CA ASP A 84 -9.64 -19.47 17.13
C ASP A 84 -9.55 -18.43 15.99
N ILE A 85 -8.30 -18.15 15.59
CA ILE A 85 -7.92 -17.15 14.59
C ILE A 85 -7.55 -17.85 13.29
N LEU A 86 -8.23 -17.50 12.19
CA LEU A 86 -7.89 -17.95 10.85
C LEU A 86 -7.14 -16.85 10.09
N LEU A 87 -5.95 -17.16 9.58
CA LEU A 87 -5.22 -16.29 8.66
C LEU A 87 -5.67 -16.56 7.23
N ALA A 88 -6.56 -15.71 6.70
CA ALA A 88 -7.08 -15.82 5.32
C ALA A 88 -6.12 -15.22 4.29
N PHE A 89 -4.86 -15.69 4.32
CA PHE A 89 -3.83 -15.30 3.37
C PHE A 89 -2.91 -16.50 3.12
N PRO A 90 -2.57 -16.84 1.85
CA PRO A 90 -1.69 -17.97 1.55
C PRO A 90 -0.35 -17.91 2.30
N VAL A 91 0.04 -19.03 2.92
CA VAL A 91 1.29 -19.09 3.68
C VAL A 91 2.53 -18.88 2.81
N THR A 92 3.50 -18.12 3.30
CA THR A 92 4.77 -17.84 2.61
C THR A 92 5.97 -18.30 3.41
N ALA A 93 6.97 -18.90 2.73
CA ALA A 93 8.14 -19.52 3.38
C ALA A 93 8.93 -18.56 4.29
N ASN A 94 9.05 -17.29 3.91
CA ASN A 94 9.73 -16.27 4.71
C ASN A 94 9.04 -15.91 6.04
N LYS A 95 7.79 -16.36 6.28
CA LYS A 95 7.00 -16.04 7.47
C LYS A 95 6.78 -17.24 8.40
N ILE A 96 7.33 -18.42 8.09
CA ILE A 96 7.06 -19.67 8.82
C ILE A 96 7.34 -19.56 10.33
N ALA A 97 8.44 -18.94 10.74
CA ALA A 97 8.76 -18.74 12.14
C ALA A 97 7.68 -17.92 12.91
N ARG A 98 6.98 -17.02 12.22
CA ARG A 98 5.88 -16.23 12.81
C ARG A 98 4.57 -17.03 12.86
N TYR A 99 4.32 -17.93 11.90
CA TYR A 99 3.21 -18.89 12.00
C TYR A 99 3.43 -19.83 13.18
N ALA A 100 4.65 -20.34 13.37
CA ALA A 100 5.04 -21.17 14.51
C ALA A 100 4.82 -20.44 15.85
N GLN A 101 5.23 -19.17 15.95
CA GLN A 101 4.99 -18.37 17.16
C GLN A 101 3.50 -18.23 17.49
N LEU A 102 2.62 -18.06 16.50
CA LEU A 102 1.17 -18.00 16.74
C LEU A 102 0.57 -19.37 17.07
N ALA A 103 0.97 -20.44 16.36
CA ALA A 103 0.52 -21.81 16.64
C ALA A 103 0.87 -22.28 18.06
N ASN A 104 2.05 -21.91 18.57
CA ASN A 104 2.46 -22.25 19.95
C ASN A 104 1.79 -21.37 21.02
N ARG A 105 1.11 -20.28 20.63
CA ARG A 105 0.43 -19.33 21.55
C ARG A 105 -1.08 -19.53 21.62
N LEU A 106 -1.69 -20.08 20.56
CA LEU A 106 -3.13 -20.17 20.36
C LEU A 106 -3.56 -21.64 20.32
N GLN A 107 -4.67 -21.99 20.95
CA GLN A 107 -5.22 -23.34 20.90
C GLN A 107 -5.76 -23.69 19.50
N GLU A 108 -6.33 -22.70 18.83
CA GLU A 108 -6.95 -22.78 17.51
C GLU A 108 -6.36 -21.70 16.58
N PHE A 109 -5.25 -22.01 15.90
CA PHE A 109 -4.71 -21.18 14.82
C PHE A 109 -4.78 -21.90 13.47
N HIS A 110 -5.47 -21.27 12.51
CA HIS A 110 -5.76 -21.86 11.21
C HIS A 110 -5.02 -21.11 10.09
N LEU A 111 -4.31 -21.85 9.24
CA LEU A 111 -3.57 -21.37 8.09
C LEU A 111 -4.34 -21.67 6.80
N LEU A 112 -4.46 -20.69 5.92
CA LEU A 112 -5.03 -20.88 4.59
C LEU A 112 -3.96 -21.35 3.60
N LEU A 113 -4.23 -22.45 2.90
CA LEU A 113 -3.43 -22.99 1.80
C LEU A 113 -4.20 -22.85 0.48
N SER A 114 -3.48 -22.55 -0.60
CA SER A 114 -4.01 -22.54 -1.98
C SER A 114 -3.52 -23.74 -2.82
N SER A 115 -2.38 -24.35 -2.45
CA SER A 115 -1.79 -25.46 -3.19
C SER A 115 -0.91 -26.37 -2.31
N VAL A 116 -0.45 -27.50 -2.87
CA VAL A 116 0.41 -28.47 -2.17
C VAL A 116 1.84 -27.93 -1.99
N GLU A 117 2.30 -27.03 -2.86
CA GLU A 117 3.60 -26.38 -2.75
C GLU A 117 3.70 -25.52 -1.48
N ASN A 118 2.58 -24.92 -1.04
CA ASN A 118 2.52 -24.24 0.25
C ASN A 118 2.75 -25.21 1.44
N LEU A 119 2.31 -26.47 1.33
CA LEU A 119 2.51 -27.51 2.36
C LEU A 119 3.99 -27.88 2.50
N GLY A 120 4.72 -27.99 1.39
CA GLY A 120 6.16 -28.28 1.39
C GLY A 120 6.95 -27.27 2.23
N CYS A 121 6.62 -25.99 2.11
CA CYS A 121 7.22 -24.94 2.93
C CYS A 121 6.92 -25.11 4.43
N LEU A 122 5.73 -25.61 4.80
CA LEU A 122 5.36 -25.82 6.19
C LEU A 122 6.03 -27.05 6.81
N ARG A 123 6.29 -28.10 6.02
CA ARG A 123 6.99 -29.33 6.47
C ARG A 123 8.37 -29.06 7.05
N ASP A 124 9.14 -28.16 6.42
CA ASP A 124 10.49 -27.79 6.89
C ASP A 124 10.51 -27.13 8.29
N ALA A 125 9.35 -26.70 8.80
CA ALA A 125 9.19 -26.22 10.17
C ALA A 125 8.08 -26.94 10.95
N ALA A 126 7.66 -28.12 10.50
CA ALA A 126 6.64 -28.94 11.18
C ALA A 126 6.99 -29.18 12.65
N SER A 127 8.27 -29.43 12.95
CA SER A 127 8.82 -29.57 14.30
C SER A 127 8.69 -28.33 15.21
N ARG A 128 8.17 -27.21 14.68
CA ARG A 128 7.91 -25.96 15.40
C ARG A 128 6.43 -25.53 15.31
N LEU A 129 5.61 -26.27 14.57
CA LEU A 129 4.22 -25.97 14.21
C LEU A 129 3.23 -26.99 14.78
N ASP A 130 3.64 -27.67 15.86
CA ASP A 130 2.85 -28.67 16.56
C ASP A 130 1.44 -28.11 16.88
N ALA A 131 0.41 -28.81 16.43
CA ALA A 131 -1.02 -28.42 16.47
C ALA A 131 -1.55 -27.34 15.48
N GLY A 132 -0.78 -26.92 14.46
CA GLY A 132 -1.28 -26.05 13.39
C GLY A 132 -2.48 -26.65 12.62
N LYS A 133 -3.49 -25.83 12.31
CA LYS A 133 -4.69 -26.26 11.57
C LYS A 133 -4.69 -25.72 10.13
N ILE A 134 -5.16 -26.50 9.18
CA ILE A 134 -5.18 -26.14 7.76
C ILE A 134 -6.63 -25.98 7.26
N CYS A 135 -6.91 -24.81 6.69
CA CYS A 135 -8.02 -24.60 5.77
C CYS A 135 -7.45 -24.52 4.35
N TRP A 136 -8.16 -25.07 3.37
CA TRP A 136 -7.71 -25.11 1.98
C TRP A 136 -8.70 -24.39 1.06
N ASP A 137 -8.20 -23.55 0.15
CA ASP A 137 -8.99 -23.08 -0.99
C ASP A 137 -8.80 -24.01 -2.21
N PRO A 138 -9.82 -24.80 -2.57
CA PRO A 138 -9.76 -25.73 -3.69
C PRO A 138 -10.20 -25.08 -5.02
N MET A 139 -10.51 -23.78 -5.06
CA MET A 139 -10.94 -23.13 -6.29
C MET A 139 -9.83 -23.16 -7.35
N GLY A 140 -10.21 -23.39 -8.61
CA GLY A 140 -9.28 -23.58 -9.73
C GLY A 140 -8.53 -24.92 -9.76
N GLN A 141 -8.48 -25.68 -8.67
CA GLN A 141 -7.77 -26.96 -8.62
C GLN A 141 -8.49 -28.05 -9.45
N ARG A 142 -7.72 -28.79 -10.26
CA ARG A 142 -8.26 -29.86 -11.15
C ARG A 142 -8.46 -31.18 -10.41
N ASP A 143 -7.44 -31.59 -9.67
CA ASP A 143 -7.39 -32.89 -8.99
C ASP A 143 -7.59 -32.72 -7.47
N VAL A 144 -8.82 -32.33 -7.11
CA VAL A 144 -9.16 -31.94 -5.74
C VAL A 144 -9.03 -33.09 -4.74
N VAL A 145 -9.24 -34.34 -5.17
CA VAL A 145 -9.16 -35.50 -4.27
C VAL A 145 -7.71 -35.83 -3.94
N ARG A 146 -6.79 -35.79 -4.90
CA ARG A 146 -5.35 -35.98 -4.61
C ARG A 146 -4.79 -34.86 -3.74
N VAL A 147 -5.11 -33.60 -4.05
CA VAL A 147 -4.66 -32.45 -3.25
C VAL A 147 -5.21 -32.52 -1.83
N GLY A 148 -6.52 -32.71 -1.66
CA GLY A 148 -7.14 -32.83 -0.34
C GLY A 148 -6.60 -34.01 0.46
N ARG A 149 -6.29 -35.15 -0.20
CA ARG A 149 -5.61 -36.29 0.44
C ARG A 149 -4.22 -35.92 0.96
N CYS A 150 -3.40 -35.26 0.14
CA CYS A 150 -2.06 -34.81 0.56
C CYS A 150 -2.09 -33.81 1.74
N LEU A 151 -3.16 -33.03 1.88
CA LEU A 151 -3.36 -32.10 3.01
C LEU A 151 -3.92 -32.80 4.26
N TRP A 152 -4.74 -33.84 4.09
CA TRP A 152 -5.37 -34.59 5.18
C TRP A 152 -4.46 -35.67 5.79
N GLU A 153 -3.62 -36.31 4.97
CA GLU A 153 -2.64 -37.31 5.40
C GLU A 153 -1.36 -36.68 5.99
N GLU A 154 -1.29 -35.34 6.11
CA GLU A 154 -0.13 -34.63 6.65
C GLU A 154 -0.05 -34.78 8.19
N PRO A 155 0.95 -35.47 8.75
CA PRO A 155 0.97 -35.80 10.18
C PRO A 155 1.15 -34.58 11.09
N CYS A 156 1.66 -33.47 10.57
CA CYS A 156 2.05 -32.30 11.35
C CYS A 156 0.95 -31.23 11.46
N PHE A 157 -0.14 -31.37 10.69
CA PHE A 157 -1.20 -30.38 10.63
C PHE A 157 -2.58 -31.03 10.57
N ARG A 158 -3.56 -30.46 11.28
CA ARG A 158 -4.93 -30.96 11.21
C ARG A 158 -5.72 -30.25 10.12
N PHE A 159 -6.10 -30.99 9.08
CA PHE A 159 -7.05 -30.51 8.08
C PHE A 159 -8.41 -30.20 8.73
N ARG A 160 -8.91 -28.96 8.54
CA ARG A 160 -10.22 -28.49 9.04
C ARG A 160 -11.29 -28.46 7.97
N GLY A 161 -10.90 -28.40 6.70
CA GLY A 161 -11.83 -28.43 5.58
C GLY A 161 -11.52 -27.36 4.53
N VAL A 162 -12.56 -26.96 3.80
CA VAL A 162 -12.46 -26.11 2.62
C VAL A 162 -12.98 -24.70 2.90
N TYR A 163 -12.27 -23.71 2.37
CA TYR A 163 -12.53 -22.29 2.56
C TYR A 163 -12.40 -21.59 1.21
N THR A 164 -13.35 -20.75 0.82
CA THR A 164 -13.12 -19.80 -0.29
C THR A 164 -13.78 -18.45 -0.01
N HIS A 165 -13.37 -17.41 -0.73
CA HIS A 165 -13.93 -16.07 -0.63
C HIS A 165 -14.56 -15.66 -1.97
N CYS A 166 -15.84 -15.31 -1.95
CA CYS A 166 -16.60 -14.87 -3.13
C CYS A 166 -16.24 -13.41 -3.51
N GLY A 167 -14.98 -13.13 -3.80
CA GLY A 167 -14.50 -11.79 -4.18
C GLY A 167 -15.18 -11.25 -5.45
N GLU A 168 -15.44 -12.11 -6.43
CA GLU A 168 -16.11 -11.75 -7.69
C GLU A 168 -17.54 -11.20 -7.50
N SER A 169 -18.15 -11.40 -6.33
CA SER A 169 -19.48 -10.85 -6.02
C SER A 169 -19.54 -9.32 -6.03
N TYR A 170 -18.40 -8.63 -5.82
CA TYR A 170 -18.32 -7.17 -5.94
C TYR A 170 -18.36 -6.70 -7.41
N GLU A 171 -17.97 -7.55 -8.38
CA GLU A 171 -18.02 -7.22 -9.81
C GLU A 171 -19.43 -7.38 -10.41
N LYS A 172 -20.34 -8.08 -9.72
CA LYS A 172 -21.70 -8.34 -10.22
C LYS A 172 -22.69 -7.33 -9.62
N MET A 173 -23.03 -6.28 -10.39
CA MET A 173 -23.98 -5.25 -9.95
C MET A 173 -25.42 -5.76 -9.74
N ALA A 174 -25.88 -6.70 -10.57
CA ALA A 174 -27.24 -7.23 -10.51
C ALA A 174 -27.42 -8.26 -9.36
N PRO A 175 -28.45 -8.15 -8.51
CA PRO A 175 -28.73 -9.11 -7.44
C PRO A 175 -28.80 -10.57 -7.91
N ASP A 176 -29.53 -10.83 -8.99
CA ASP A 176 -29.73 -12.20 -9.50
C ASP A 176 -28.41 -12.80 -10.02
N ALA A 177 -27.53 -11.97 -10.60
CA ALA A 177 -26.20 -12.41 -11.03
C ALA A 177 -25.30 -12.78 -9.84
N ARG A 178 -25.34 -12.01 -8.73
CA ARG A 178 -24.66 -12.40 -7.48
C ARG A 178 -25.24 -13.66 -6.87
N ALA A 179 -26.56 -13.82 -6.88
CA ALA A 179 -27.22 -15.00 -6.35
C ALA A 179 -26.85 -16.26 -7.13
N ALA A 180 -26.82 -16.18 -8.47
CA ALA A 180 -26.39 -17.27 -9.34
C ALA A 180 -24.90 -17.61 -9.17
N ASP A 181 -24.03 -16.60 -9.05
CA ASP A 181 -22.60 -16.78 -8.79
C ASP A 181 -22.36 -17.45 -7.43
N GLN A 182 -22.98 -16.95 -6.36
CA GLN A 182 -22.90 -17.56 -5.03
C GLN A 182 -23.45 -18.99 -5.04
N ALA A 183 -24.56 -19.26 -5.72
CA ALA A 183 -25.09 -20.62 -5.86
C ALA A 183 -24.09 -21.54 -6.58
N THR A 184 -23.41 -21.05 -7.61
CA THR A 184 -22.37 -21.79 -8.36
C THR A 184 -21.15 -22.10 -7.49
N VAL A 185 -20.62 -21.11 -6.77
CA VAL A 185 -19.49 -21.30 -5.83
C VAL A 185 -19.87 -22.27 -4.70
N THR A 186 -21.07 -22.13 -4.14
CA THR A 186 -21.58 -22.99 -3.06
C THR A 186 -21.73 -24.44 -3.54
N ALA A 187 -22.37 -24.66 -4.69
CA ALA A 187 -22.53 -25.98 -5.27
C ALA A 187 -21.17 -26.63 -5.59
N ARG A 188 -20.20 -25.86 -6.11
CA ARG A 188 -18.84 -26.35 -6.37
C ARG A 188 -18.09 -26.72 -5.10
N LEU A 189 -18.19 -25.94 -4.03
CA LEU A 189 -17.61 -26.32 -2.73
C LEU A 189 -18.24 -27.60 -2.17
N GLN A 190 -19.56 -27.77 -2.32
CA GLN A 190 -20.26 -28.98 -1.89
C GLN A 190 -19.90 -30.22 -2.72
N ASP A 191 -19.75 -30.10 -4.05
CA ASP A 191 -19.20 -31.17 -4.89
C ASP A 191 -17.82 -31.61 -4.39
N ILE A 192 -16.92 -30.65 -4.15
CA ILE A 192 -15.57 -30.91 -3.68
C ILE A 192 -15.60 -31.59 -2.30
N ALA A 193 -16.36 -31.06 -1.34
CA ALA A 193 -16.51 -31.66 -0.01
C ALA A 193 -17.11 -33.07 -0.07
N SER A 194 -18.12 -33.30 -0.91
CA SER A 194 -18.73 -34.62 -1.16
C SER A 194 -17.74 -35.61 -1.74
N ARG A 195 -16.94 -35.20 -2.74
CA ARG A 195 -15.91 -36.04 -3.37
C ARG A 195 -14.76 -36.39 -2.42
N LEU A 196 -14.37 -35.46 -1.54
CA LEU A 196 -13.40 -35.71 -0.47
C LEU A 196 -13.94 -36.73 0.53
N ARG A 197 -15.17 -36.51 1.06
CA ARG A 197 -15.85 -37.43 1.99
C ARG A 197 -16.01 -38.84 1.39
N THR A 198 -16.41 -38.93 0.11
CA THR A 198 -16.51 -40.20 -0.64
C THR A 198 -15.14 -40.90 -0.77
N ALA A 199 -14.04 -40.14 -0.87
CA ALA A 199 -12.69 -40.68 -0.88
C ALA A 199 -12.13 -41.04 0.52
N GLY A 200 -12.95 -40.95 1.58
CA GLY A 200 -12.58 -41.24 2.97
C GLY A 200 -11.86 -40.11 3.70
N ILE A 201 -11.86 -38.88 3.15
CA ILE A 201 -11.23 -37.70 3.75
C ILE A 201 -12.27 -36.98 4.63
N ASP A 202 -11.93 -36.74 5.89
CA ASP A 202 -12.77 -35.94 6.78
C ASP A 202 -12.77 -34.47 6.33
N VAL A 203 -13.94 -33.86 6.25
CA VAL A 203 -14.13 -32.44 5.89
C VAL A 203 -15.06 -31.82 6.94
N PRO A 204 -14.52 -31.40 8.11
CA PRO A 204 -15.32 -30.84 9.20
C PRO A 204 -16.03 -29.52 8.88
N GLU A 205 -15.44 -28.67 8.04
CA GLU A 205 -15.96 -27.34 7.73
C GLU A 205 -15.92 -27.05 6.22
N VAL A 206 -17.05 -26.56 5.68
CA VAL A 206 -17.18 -25.93 4.37
C VAL A 206 -17.53 -24.46 4.60
N THR A 207 -16.62 -23.57 4.22
CA THR A 207 -16.65 -22.15 4.62
C THR A 207 -16.64 -21.22 3.40
N THR A 208 -17.61 -20.32 3.29
CA THR A 208 -17.66 -19.31 2.22
C THR A 208 -18.38 -18.04 2.65
N GLY A 209 -18.19 -16.95 1.92
CA GLY A 209 -18.91 -15.70 2.13
C GLY A 209 -18.15 -14.46 1.67
N SER A 210 -18.91 -13.45 1.27
CA SER A 210 -18.51 -12.05 1.17
C SER A 210 -19.61 -11.21 1.82
N THR A 211 -19.36 -9.92 2.09
CA THR A 211 -20.45 -9.06 2.59
C THR A 211 -21.63 -8.99 1.61
N PRO A 212 -21.43 -8.78 0.29
CA PRO A 212 -22.55 -8.81 -0.65
C PRO A 212 -23.39 -10.08 -0.64
N THR A 213 -22.76 -11.26 -0.53
CA THR A 213 -23.50 -12.54 -0.62
C THR A 213 -24.10 -12.97 0.71
N CYS A 214 -23.45 -12.66 1.84
CA CYS A 214 -24.02 -12.90 3.17
C CYS A 214 -25.17 -11.93 3.49
N SER A 215 -25.12 -10.67 3.05
CA SER A 215 -26.21 -9.69 3.31
C SER A 215 -27.46 -9.95 2.48
N MET A 216 -27.35 -10.65 1.34
CA MET A 216 -28.47 -11.08 0.50
C MET A 216 -28.66 -12.62 0.54
N ALA A 217 -28.35 -13.25 1.68
CA ALA A 217 -28.24 -14.70 1.77
C ALA A 217 -29.60 -15.44 1.65
N GLY A 218 -29.78 -16.10 0.50
CA GLY A 218 -30.85 -17.05 0.22
C GLY A 218 -30.54 -18.47 0.72
N ASP A 219 -31.53 -19.37 0.65
CA ASP A 219 -31.47 -20.71 1.26
C ASP A 219 -30.38 -21.63 0.68
N VAL A 220 -29.81 -21.35 -0.50
CA VAL A 220 -28.65 -22.10 -1.04
C VAL A 220 -27.46 -22.09 -0.07
N LEU A 221 -27.33 -21.03 0.74
CA LEU A 221 -26.25 -20.90 1.72
C LEU A 221 -26.48 -21.73 3.00
N ARG A 222 -27.63 -22.38 3.18
CA ARG A 222 -27.80 -23.40 4.24
C ARG A 222 -26.89 -24.60 4.08
N ALA A 223 -26.29 -24.78 2.89
CA ALA A 223 -25.40 -25.88 2.61
C ALA A 223 -24.01 -25.74 3.26
N VAL A 224 -23.59 -24.54 3.68
CA VAL A 224 -22.25 -24.31 4.24
C VAL A 224 -22.26 -24.22 5.76
N ASP A 225 -21.15 -24.60 6.40
CA ASP A 225 -21.05 -24.64 7.86
C ASP A 225 -20.76 -23.25 8.45
N GLN A 226 -20.11 -22.37 7.70
CA GLN A 226 -19.61 -21.08 8.21
C GLN A 226 -19.54 -19.95 7.17
N PHE A 227 -19.89 -18.75 7.61
CA PHE A 227 -19.72 -17.46 6.94
C PHE A 227 -18.54 -16.66 7.49
N HIS A 228 -17.89 -15.86 6.62
CA HIS A 228 -16.78 -14.97 7.00
C HIS A 228 -16.83 -13.53 6.42
N PRO A 229 -18.00 -12.85 6.33
CA PRO A 229 -18.05 -11.45 5.94
C PRO A 229 -17.31 -10.57 6.98
N GLY A 230 -16.88 -9.39 6.55
CA GLY A 230 -16.19 -8.41 7.40
C GLY A 230 -16.75 -7.00 7.25
N ASN A 231 -16.85 -6.52 6.01
CA ASN A 231 -17.29 -5.16 5.69
C ASN A 231 -18.67 -4.79 6.28
N PHE A 232 -19.57 -5.77 6.37
CA PHE A 232 -20.95 -5.61 6.87
C PHE A 232 -21.09 -4.88 8.21
N VAL A 233 -20.07 -4.91 9.09
CA VAL A 233 -20.13 -4.19 10.37
C VAL A 233 -20.28 -2.69 10.17
N PHE A 234 -19.69 -2.14 9.11
CA PHE A 234 -19.80 -0.74 8.73
C PHE A 234 -20.72 -0.53 7.52
N TYR A 235 -20.67 -1.45 6.55
CA TYR A 235 -21.02 -1.18 5.16
C TYR A 235 -20.30 0.06 4.59
N ASP A 236 -20.54 0.35 3.32
CA ASP A 236 -19.99 1.49 2.59
C ASP A 236 -20.87 1.78 1.37
N TYR A 237 -20.49 2.80 0.60
CA TYR A 237 -21.22 3.19 -0.59
C TYR A 237 -21.20 2.09 -1.69
N GLU A 238 -20.17 1.26 -1.78
CA GLU A 238 -20.12 0.13 -2.72
C GLU A 238 -21.20 -0.90 -2.39
N ASN A 239 -21.31 -1.27 -1.11
CA ASN A 239 -22.31 -2.23 -0.64
C ASN A 239 -23.74 -1.68 -0.76
N TYR A 240 -23.93 -0.36 -0.66
CA TYR A 240 -25.21 0.27 -1.02
C TYR A 240 -25.48 0.19 -2.53
N LEU A 241 -24.50 0.52 -3.38
CA LEU A 241 -24.62 0.47 -4.84
C LEU A 241 -24.85 -0.95 -5.37
N LEU A 242 -24.27 -1.95 -4.73
CA LEU A 242 -24.57 -3.36 -4.98
C LEU A 242 -25.99 -3.73 -4.51
N GLY A 243 -26.58 -3.00 -3.56
CA GLY A 243 -27.87 -3.34 -2.93
C GLY A 243 -27.75 -4.35 -1.77
N SER A 244 -26.53 -4.53 -1.25
CA SER A 244 -26.22 -5.35 -0.08
C SER A 244 -26.65 -4.68 1.24
N CYS A 245 -26.83 -3.36 1.24
CA CYS A 245 -27.36 -2.59 2.35
C CYS A 245 -28.18 -1.38 1.87
N LYS A 246 -28.88 -0.70 2.78
CA LYS A 246 -29.49 0.62 2.54
C LYS A 246 -28.50 1.72 2.92
N LEU A 247 -28.67 2.93 2.38
CA LEU A 247 -27.86 4.09 2.78
C LEU A 247 -27.96 4.40 4.30
N SER A 248 -29.09 4.07 4.93
CA SER A 248 -29.31 4.16 6.38
C SER A 248 -28.50 3.15 7.21
N ASP A 249 -28.02 2.08 6.57
CA ASP A 249 -27.27 1.01 7.24
C ASP A 249 -25.76 1.29 7.26
N ILE A 250 -25.27 2.23 6.43
CA ILE A 250 -23.86 2.64 6.44
C ILE A 250 -23.59 3.34 7.78
N ALA A 251 -22.64 2.79 8.53
CA ALA A 251 -22.27 3.24 9.86
C ALA A 251 -21.07 4.19 9.87
N CYS A 252 -20.23 4.19 8.83
CA CYS A 252 -19.06 5.05 8.74
C CYS A 252 -19.27 6.27 7.84
N CYS A 253 -18.64 7.39 8.19
CA CYS A 253 -18.48 8.53 7.30
C CYS A 253 -17.15 9.25 7.59
N VAL A 254 -16.72 10.13 6.69
CA VAL A 254 -15.63 11.07 6.94
C VAL A 254 -16.23 12.46 7.07
N ALA A 255 -16.14 13.07 8.25
CA ALA A 255 -16.47 14.48 8.44
C ALA A 255 -15.39 15.36 7.85
N THR A 256 -15.80 16.43 7.18
CA THR A 256 -14.94 17.42 6.53
C THR A 256 -15.48 18.84 6.70
N ARG A 257 -14.61 19.85 6.63
CA ARG A 257 -14.97 21.26 6.64
C ARG A 257 -14.71 21.90 5.28
N VAL A 258 -15.57 22.85 4.89
CA VAL A 258 -15.32 23.75 3.76
C VAL A 258 -14.22 24.74 4.16
N VAL A 259 -13.05 24.61 3.54
CA VAL A 259 -11.86 25.46 3.80
C VAL A 259 -11.75 26.65 2.87
N CYS A 260 -12.35 26.59 1.68
CA CYS A 260 -12.33 27.67 0.70
C CYS A 260 -13.56 27.56 -0.21
N GLN A 261 -14.05 28.69 -0.73
CA GLN A 261 -15.05 28.73 -1.78
C GLN A 261 -14.39 29.28 -3.06
N ARG A 262 -14.69 28.67 -4.20
CA ARG A 262 -14.21 29.07 -5.54
C ARG A 262 -15.40 29.35 -6.45
N PRO A 263 -16.05 30.53 -6.34
CA PRO A 263 -17.19 30.89 -7.17
C PRO A 263 -16.84 31.00 -8.67
N ASP A 264 -15.57 31.24 -8.98
CA ASP A 264 -15.03 31.20 -10.34
C ASP A 264 -15.03 29.80 -10.98
N LEU A 265 -15.18 28.74 -10.16
CA LEU A 265 -15.24 27.33 -10.57
C LEU A 265 -16.54 26.63 -10.09
N ASP A 266 -17.51 27.38 -9.58
CA ASP A 266 -18.74 26.88 -8.91
C ASP A 266 -18.48 25.70 -7.94
N THR A 267 -17.42 25.83 -7.13
CA THR A 267 -16.86 24.72 -6.33
C THR A 267 -16.56 25.14 -4.90
N LEU A 268 -16.93 24.31 -3.93
CA LEU A 268 -16.50 24.40 -2.52
C LEU A 268 -15.28 23.50 -2.33
N VAL A 269 -14.19 24.01 -1.74
CA VAL A 269 -13.02 23.18 -1.40
C VAL A 269 -13.15 22.71 0.04
N VAL A 270 -13.06 21.39 0.26
CA VAL A 270 -13.12 20.76 1.57
C VAL A 270 -11.78 20.16 1.98
N ASP A 271 -11.51 20.03 3.29
CA ASP A 271 -10.29 19.43 3.86
C ASP A 271 -10.22 17.89 3.80
N CYS A 272 -11.04 17.27 2.95
CA CYS A 272 -11.08 15.85 2.75
C CYS A 272 -10.73 15.49 1.31
N GLY A 273 -9.50 15.00 1.13
CA GLY A 273 -9.05 14.33 -0.09
C GLY A 273 -8.85 12.84 0.12
N PHE A 274 -8.24 12.19 -0.86
CA PHE A 274 -8.05 10.73 -0.86
C PHE A 274 -7.18 10.20 0.28
N THR A 275 -6.41 11.02 1.00
CA THR A 275 -5.71 10.56 2.22
C THR A 275 -6.67 10.18 3.35
N ALA A 276 -7.91 10.68 3.31
CA ALA A 276 -8.96 10.35 4.27
C ALA A 276 -10.06 9.44 3.67
N LEU A 277 -10.33 9.55 2.36
CA LEU A 277 -11.37 8.76 1.67
C LEU A 277 -10.86 7.45 1.05
N GLY A 278 -9.55 7.32 0.85
CA GLY A 278 -8.99 6.32 -0.07
C GLY A 278 -9.15 6.72 -1.55
N HIS A 279 -8.79 5.79 -2.44
CA HIS A 279 -8.95 5.91 -3.90
C HIS A 279 -9.91 4.87 -4.49
N ASP A 280 -10.52 4.04 -3.64
CA ASP A 280 -11.44 3.00 -4.06
C ASP A 280 -12.68 3.63 -4.71
N GLY A 281 -13.24 2.95 -5.71
CA GLY A 281 -14.35 3.47 -6.53
C GLY A 281 -13.96 4.54 -7.54
N MET A 282 -13.04 5.47 -7.23
CA MET A 282 -12.67 6.61 -8.11
C MET A 282 -12.29 6.20 -9.54
N ARG A 283 -11.57 5.09 -9.71
CA ARG A 283 -11.16 4.59 -11.05
C ARG A 283 -12.32 4.01 -11.87
N GLN A 284 -13.40 3.58 -11.21
CA GLN A 284 -14.55 2.95 -11.85
C GLN A 284 -15.72 3.93 -12.01
N ARG A 285 -15.82 4.91 -11.10
CA ARG A 285 -16.88 5.91 -10.99
C ARG A 285 -16.29 7.27 -10.55
N PRO A 286 -15.50 7.94 -11.40
CA PRO A 286 -14.81 9.19 -11.03
C PRO A 286 -15.77 10.29 -10.56
N ASP A 287 -17.03 10.27 -11.01
CA ASP A 287 -18.05 11.24 -10.61
C ASP A 287 -18.95 10.73 -9.46
N ASP A 288 -18.90 9.44 -9.10
CA ASP A 288 -19.92 8.75 -8.27
C ASP A 288 -19.29 7.70 -7.33
N PHE A 289 -18.20 8.07 -6.66
CA PHE A 289 -17.47 7.21 -5.72
C PHE A 289 -17.74 7.50 -4.24
N CYS A 290 -18.45 8.60 -3.91
CA CYS A 290 -18.88 8.89 -2.55
C CYS A 290 -20.17 9.72 -2.56
N VAL A 291 -20.92 9.67 -1.46
CA VAL A 291 -22.13 10.48 -1.27
C VAL A 291 -21.88 11.54 -0.21
N ILE A 292 -22.22 12.78 -0.52
CA ILE A 292 -22.32 13.84 0.46
C ILE A 292 -23.66 13.68 1.18
N LYS A 293 -23.58 13.32 2.48
CA LYS A 293 -24.74 13.13 3.35
C LYS A 293 -25.59 14.41 3.33
N ASP A 294 -26.91 14.22 3.24
CA ASP A 294 -27.93 15.27 3.23
C ASP A 294 -27.88 16.24 2.01
N HIS A 295 -26.90 16.12 1.10
CA HIS A 295 -26.80 16.91 -0.14
C HIS A 295 -26.59 16.04 -1.40
N PRO A 296 -27.61 15.29 -1.87
CA PRO A 296 -27.50 14.33 -2.98
C PRO A 296 -27.21 14.95 -4.36
N ASN A 297 -27.33 16.28 -4.50
CA ASN A 297 -27.05 17.00 -5.74
C ASN A 297 -25.58 17.47 -5.84
N LEU A 298 -24.77 17.20 -4.81
CA LEU A 298 -23.35 17.54 -4.77
C LEU A 298 -22.52 16.29 -5.04
N ARG A 299 -21.42 16.45 -5.80
CA ARG A 299 -20.41 15.42 -6.06
C ARG A 299 -19.04 15.90 -5.60
N LEU A 300 -18.22 14.98 -5.10
CA LEU A 300 -16.83 15.27 -4.78
C LEU A 300 -15.99 15.21 -6.06
N VAL A 301 -15.33 16.31 -6.39
CA VAL A 301 -14.42 16.44 -7.53
C VAL A 301 -12.98 16.38 -6.99
N PRO A 302 -12.16 15.39 -7.35
CA PRO A 302 -10.79 15.31 -6.86
C PRO A 302 -9.96 16.53 -7.31
N LEU A 303 -9.38 17.25 -6.35
CA LEU A 303 -8.47 18.38 -6.62
C LEU A 303 -7.03 18.03 -6.20
N GLN A 304 -6.83 17.60 -4.96
CA GLN A 304 -5.52 17.26 -4.36
C GLN A 304 -5.69 16.15 -3.29
N PRO A 305 -4.62 15.65 -2.64
CA PRO A 305 -4.74 14.49 -1.75
C PRO A 305 -5.37 14.76 -0.40
N CYS A 306 -5.28 15.99 0.07
CA CYS A 306 -5.87 16.43 1.33
C CYS A 306 -7.01 17.44 1.13
N THR A 307 -7.34 17.79 -0.11
CA THR A 307 -8.48 18.66 -0.42
C THR A 307 -9.21 18.21 -1.68
N SER A 308 -10.53 18.22 -1.63
CA SER A 308 -11.37 17.97 -2.80
C SER A 308 -12.28 19.15 -3.06
N GLY A 309 -12.69 19.29 -4.32
CA GLY A 309 -13.80 20.14 -4.69
C GLY A 309 -15.12 19.43 -4.36
N ILE A 310 -16.15 20.21 -4.12
CA ILE A 310 -17.53 19.80 -4.13
C ILE A 310 -18.25 20.70 -5.14
N SER A 311 -18.86 20.08 -6.14
CA SER A 311 -19.49 20.75 -7.27
C SER A 311 -20.88 20.15 -7.53
N LEU A 312 -21.73 20.87 -8.27
CA LEU A 312 -23.07 20.38 -8.63
C LEU A 312 -23.04 19.27 -9.69
N THR A 313 -24.05 18.41 -9.65
CA THR A 313 -24.35 17.50 -10.77
C THR A 313 -24.76 18.27 -12.03
N GLN A 314 -24.26 17.85 -13.20
CA GLN A 314 -24.65 18.42 -14.49
C GLN A 314 -26.18 18.36 -14.67
N GLY A 315 -26.78 19.50 -15.03
CA GLY A 315 -28.24 19.67 -15.16
C GLY A 315 -28.90 20.42 -14.01
N THR A 316 -28.22 20.62 -12.89
CA THR A 316 -28.73 21.42 -11.75
C THR A 316 -28.38 22.90 -11.91
N GLN A 317 -29.35 23.80 -11.80
CA GLN A 317 -29.09 25.25 -11.92
C GLN A 317 -28.46 25.81 -10.63
N SER A 318 -27.16 26.17 -10.73
CA SER A 318 -26.37 27.07 -9.86
C SER A 318 -26.38 26.80 -8.34
N LEU A 319 -25.19 26.82 -7.72
CA LEU A 319 -25.10 26.89 -6.25
C LEU A 319 -25.70 28.22 -5.78
N VAL A 320 -26.95 28.19 -5.30
CA VAL A 320 -27.56 29.36 -4.66
C VAL A 320 -26.93 29.53 -3.26
N TYR A 321 -25.85 30.30 -3.21
CA TYR A 321 -24.99 30.62 -2.05
C TYR A 321 -25.74 31.06 -0.76
N GLY A 322 -27.05 31.33 -0.83
CA GLY A 322 -27.88 31.75 0.29
C GLY A 322 -28.42 30.63 1.20
N ASN A 323 -28.29 29.35 0.85
CA ASN A 323 -28.83 28.24 1.68
C ASN A 323 -27.78 27.58 2.58
N LEU A 324 -26.52 27.49 2.15
CA LEU A 324 -25.34 27.10 2.95
C LEU A 324 -24.82 28.27 3.84
N SER A 325 -25.78 28.95 4.46
CA SER A 325 -25.59 30.10 5.36
C SER A 325 -26.85 30.49 6.13
N ARG A 326 -27.96 29.74 5.98
CA ARG A 326 -29.29 30.11 6.54
C ARG A 326 -29.92 29.09 7.49
N ALA A 327 -29.17 28.09 7.96
CA ALA A 327 -29.50 27.36 9.18
C ALA A 327 -29.06 28.16 10.44
N GLY A 328 -29.65 29.35 10.64
CA GLY A 328 -29.23 30.29 11.69
C GLY A 328 -29.69 31.72 11.43
N SER A 329 -30.95 32.03 11.76
CA SER A 329 -31.62 33.25 11.29
C SER A 329 -31.21 34.57 12.01
N ARG A 330 -30.71 35.55 11.25
CA ARG A 330 -31.31 36.89 11.01
C ARG A 330 -30.40 37.80 10.17
N ALA A 331 -30.98 38.82 9.53
CA ALA A 331 -30.32 39.66 8.52
C ALA A 331 -30.18 41.13 8.95
N GLU A 332 -29.28 41.89 8.32
CA GLU A 332 -29.53 43.23 7.74
C GLU A 332 -28.30 43.79 6.96
N THR A 333 -28.59 44.46 5.81
CA THR A 333 -27.90 45.59 5.09
C THR A 333 -26.39 45.92 5.30
N SER A 334 -25.60 46.48 4.36
CA SER A 334 -25.71 46.80 2.91
C SER A 334 -24.37 47.39 2.37
N SER A 335 -24.22 47.54 1.04
CA SER A 335 -23.23 48.39 0.31
C SER A 335 -21.72 48.02 0.26
N HIS A 336 -21.16 48.11 -0.95
CA HIS A 336 -19.75 47.97 -1.39
C HIS A 336 -18.82 49.14 -0.98
N PRO A 337 -17.49 49.11 -1.26
CA PRO A 337 -16.56 47.98 -1.42
C PRO A 337 -15.20 48.18 -0.70
N SER A 338 -14.72 47.20 0.07
CA SER A 338 -13.28 47.08 0.39
C SER A 338 -12.95 45.71 1.00
N VAL A 339 -11.66 45.36 0.97
CA VAL A 339 -11.08 44.12 1.49
C VAL A 339 -11.57 43.78 2.90
N THR A 340 -12.31 42.69 3.05
CA THR A 340 -12.52 41.99 4.32
C THR A 340 -12.37 40.49 4.13
N CYS A 341 -11.44 39.91 4.90
CA CYS A 341 -11.33 38.47 5.09
C CYS A 341 -12.64 37.95 5.70
N SER A 342 -13.45 37.23 4.92
CA SER A 342 -14.65 36.56 5.42
C SER A 342 -14.27 35.27 6.14
N GLN A 343 -14.88 35.06 7.30
CA GLN A 343 -14.59 33.95 8.22
C GLN A 343 -14.84 32.58 7.56
N PRO A 344 -14.12 31.51 7.97
CA PRO A 344 -14.45 30.15 7.54
C PRO A 344 -15.89 29.81 7.95
N ALA A 345 -16.67 29.32 7.00
CA ALA A 345 -18.02 28.84 7.28
C ALA A 345 -17.95 27.64 8.23
N ARG A 346 -18.76 27.65 9.29
CA ARG A 346 -18.82 26.57 10.30
C ARG A 346 -19.60 25.34 9.84
N GLU A 347 -19.75 25.15 8.53
CA GLU A 347 -20.54 24.05 7.98
C GLU A 347 -19.69 22.80 7.82
N MET A 348 -20.12 21.74 8.51
CA MET A 348 -19.48 20.44 8.51
C MET A 348 -20.27 19.48 7.63
N VAL A 349 -19.56 18.83 6.71
CA VAL A 349 -20.15 17.97 5.69
C VAL A 349 -19.71 16.53 5.95
N GLY A 350 -20.64 15.57 5.88
CA GLY A 350 -20.35 14.15 6.05
C GLY A 350 -20.24 13.43 4.71
N LEU A 351 -19.12 12.74 4.47
CA LEU A 351 -18.88 11.95 3.26
C LEU A 351 -19.02 10.45 3.55
N LEU A 352 -19.88 9.76 2.82
CA LEU A 352 -19.99 8.30 2.86
C LEU A 352 -19.03 7.69 1.82
N ILE A 353 -18.04 6.94 2.30
CA ILE A 353 -16.92 6.45 1.49
C ILE A 353 -17.19 5.09 0.86
N LEU A 354 -16.27 4.65 0.01
CA LEU A 354 -16.30 3.39 -0.73
C LEU A 354 -15.04 2.61 -0.29
N GLY A 355 -15.20 1.55 0.50
CA GLY A 355 -14.09 0.82 1.12
C GLY A 355 -13.47 1.49 2.37
N VAL A 356 -12.89 0.68 3.26
CA VAL A 356 -12.12 1.12 4.44
C VAL A 356 -10.81 0.34 4.50
N LEU A 357 -9.66 1.05 4.47
CA LEU A 357 -8.33 0.44 4.62
C LEU A 357 -7.46 1.28 5.57
N VAL A 358 -6.99 0.67 6.67
CA VAL A 358 -6.14 1.34 7.68
C VAL A 358 -4.71 0.76 7.69
N LEU A 359 -3.73 1.67 7.78
CA LEU A 359 -2.28 1.47 7.70
C LEU A 359 -1.66 0.84 8.98
N LEU A 360 -0.45 0.28 8.89
CA LEU A 360 0.27 -0.40 9.99
C LEU A 360 1.71 0.12 10.17
N PRO A 361 2.24 0.22 11.42
CA PRO A 361 3.64 0.52 11.69
C PRO A 361 4.52 -0.75 11.83
N SER A 362 5.81 -0.63 11.53
CA SER A 362 6.80 -1.72 11.60
C SER A 362 7.68 -1.68 12.85
N ALA A 363 7.99 -2.85 13.40
CA ALA A 363 8.98 -3.05 14.47
C ALA A 363 10.07 -4.05 14.03
N ALA A 364 11.32 -3.78 14.41
CA ALA A 364 12.51 -4.52 13.99
C ALA A 364 13.11 -5.37 15.12
N LEU A 365 13.85 -6.43 14.77
CA LEU A 365 14.99 -7.01 15.50
C LEU A 365 15.65 -8.11 14.63
N GLY A 366 16.95 -8.37 14.79
CA GLY A 366 17.73 -9.24 13.89
C GLY A 366 18.65 -10.24 14.59
N GLY A 367 19.43 -10.98 13.79
CA GLY A 367 20.45 -11.95 14.24
C GLY A 367 21.24 -12.52 13.04
N PRO A 368 22.55 -12.85 13.16
CA PRO A 368 23.44 -12.91 11.99
C PRO A 368 23.90 -14.34 11.58
N LEU A 369 24.28 -14.51 10.31
CA LEU A 369 25.19 -15.56 9.84
C LEU A 369 26.08 -15.02 8.70
N HIS A 370 27.38 -15.30 8.78
CA HIS A 370 28.40 -14.94 7.78
C HIS A 370 28.74 -16.16 6.89
N PRO A 371 29.16 -15.90 5.65
CA PRO A 371 30.54 -16.24 5.25
C PRO A 371 31.30 -15.06 4.63
N THR A 372 32.60 -15.23 4.38
CA THR A 372 33.56 -14.21 3.93
C THR A 372 33.76 -14.19 2.41
N CYS A 373 34.11 -13.03 1.84
CA CYS A 373 34.49 -12.86 0.42
C CYS A 373 35.80 -12.05 0.29
N ASP A 374 36.54 -12.28 -0.79
CA ASP A 374 37.92 -11.84 -0.99
C ASP A 374 38.10 -10.36 -1.44
N SER A 375 39.21 -9.78 -1.01
CA SER A 375 39.84 -8.51 -1.44
C SER A 375 38.99 -7.47 -2.22
N ALA A 376 38.32 -6.60 -1.48
CA ALA A 376 37.94 -5.21 -1.77
C ALA A 376 38.15 -4.65 -3.20
N ARG A 377 37.06 -4.52 -3.97
CA ARG A 377 36.94 -3.47 -5.00
C ARG A 377 36.44 -2.17 -4.35
N PRO A 378 37.17 -1.04 -4.41
CA PRO A 378 36.81 0.16 -3.64
C PRO A 378 35.56 0.87 -4.19
N CYS A 379 34.47 0.82 -3.41
CA CYS A 379 33.23 1.54 -3.67
C CYS A 379 33.19 2.91 -2.99
N GLY A 380 32.26 3.79 -3.37
CA GLY A 380 31.96 5.03 -2.64
C GLY A 380 33.06 6.09 -2.68
N GLN A 381 34.08 5.93 -3.53
CA GLN A 381 35.20 6.86 -3.68
C GLN A 381 34.93 7.83 -4.83
N SER A 382 34.76 9.11 -4.49
CA SER A 382 34.74 10.25 -5.42
C SER A 382 36.04 10.29 -6.24
N GLY A 383 35.96 10.58 -7.55
CA GLY A 383 37.16 10.80 -8.36
C GLY A 383 37.94 12.03 -7.87
N THR A 384 37.22 13.15 -7.69
CA THR A 384 37.81 14.43 -7.26
C THR A 384 37.85 14.62 -5.75
N LYS A 385 38.84 15.42 -5.30
CA LYS A 385 38.94 15.92 -3.91
C LYS A 385 38.18 17.25 -3.82
N PRO A 386 37.19 17.42 -2.92
CA PRO A 386 36.40 18.64 -2.86
C PRO A 386 37.22 19.82 -2.36
N VAL A 387 37.26 20.90 -3.14
CA VAL A 387 37.86 22.19 -2.81
C VAL A 387 36.74 23.24 -2.84
N THR A 388 36.51 23.94 -1.72
CA THR A 388 35.56 25.05 -1.42
C THR A 388 34.45 24.75 -0.38
N PRO A 389 33.89 25.78 0.31
CA PRO A 389 32.97 25.62 1.45
C PRO A 389 31.53 25.26 1.07
N ARG A 390 30.71 25.06 2.11
CA ARG A 390 29.34 24.53 2.04
C ARG A 390 28.32 25.60 1.62
N ILE A 391 27.88 25.59 0.37
CA ILE A 391 26.74 26.40 -0.10
C ILE A 391 25.42 25.61 0.08
N MET A 392 24.34 26.30 0.44
CA MET A 392 22.97 25.76 0.48
C MET A 392 22.19 26.37 -0.70
N GLY A 393 21.53 25.53 -1.50
CA GLY A 393 20.82 25.94 -2.72
C GLY A 393 21.06 25.03 -3.94
N GLY A 394 22.10 24.19 -3.90
CA GLY A 394 22.56 23.41 -5.06
C GLY A 394 23.84 24.00 -5.66
N ARG A 395 24.57 23.19 -6.44
CA ARG A 395 25.67 23.63 -7.32
C ARG A 395 25.90 22.60 -8.42
N GLU A 396 26.59 23.01 -9.48
CA GLU A 396 27.18 22.08 -10.43
C GLU A 396 28.13 21.09 -9.72
N ALA A 397 28.12 19.83 -10.12
CA ALA A 397 29.12 18.85 -9.71
C ALA A 397 30.50 19.22 -10.29
N MET A 398 31.58 18.82 -9.64
CA MET A 398 32.87 18.79 -10.35
C MET A 398 32.91 17.54 -11.24
N ASP A 399 33.55 17.63 -12.40
CA ASP A 399 33.76 16.49 -13.29
C ASP A 399 34.37 15.29 -12.54
N GLY A 400 33.75 14.12 -12.64
CA GLY A 400 34.14 12.91 -11.90
C GLY A 400 33.93 12.94 -10.36
N GLU A 401 33.21 13.91 -9.79
CA GLU A 401 32.89 13.93 -8.35
C GLU A 401 31.88 12.85 -7.94
N TRP A 402 31.03 12.39 -8.88
CA TRP A 402 29.92 11.46 -8.64
C TRP A 402 29.94 10.25 -9.61
N PRO A 403 31.03 9.46 -9.62
CA PRO A 403 31.31 8.45 -10.65
C PRO A 403 30.37 7.23 -10.66
N TRP A 404 29.43 7.13 -9.73
CA TRP A 404 28.40 6.09 -9.72
C TRP A 404 27.10 6.49 -10.42
N THR A 405 26.89 7.78 -10.69
CA THR A 405 25.65 8.27 -11.31
C THR A 405 25.61 7.90 -12.79
N VAL A 406 24.49 7.34 -13.26
CA VAL A 406 24.28 6.99 -14.68
C VAL A 406 23.01 7.60 -15.24
N SER A 407 23.06 7.87 -16.54
CA SER A 407 21.88 8.16 -17.36
C SER A 407 21.33 6.86 -17.91
N LEU A 408 20.02 6.67 -17.76
CA LEU A 408 19.25 5.61 -18.41
C LEU A 408 18.52 6.23 -19.59
N ALA A 409 18.92 5.84 -20.80
CA ALA A 409 18.37 6.38 -22.04
C ALA A 409 17.51 5.32 -22.74
N ALA A 410 16.28 5.69 -23.13
CA ALA A 410 15.41 4.87 -23.96
C ALA A 410 15.36 5.47 -25.37
N ASN A 411 15.60 4.66 -26.40
CA ASN A 411 15.69 5.14 -27.80
C ASN A 411 16.67 6.33 -27.98
N ASP A 412 17.78 6.30 -27.23
CA ASP A 412 18.80 7.36 -27.15
C ASP A 412 18.40 8.68 -26.46
N GLU A 413 17.17 8.80 -25.95
CA GLU A 413 16.74 9.93 -25.12
C GLU A 413 16.94 9.65 -23.61
N PRO A 414 17.64 10.51 -22.85
CA PRO A 414 17.76 10.38 -21.40
C PRO A 414 16.40 10.53 -20.70
N LEU A 415 15.92 9.47 -20.03
CA LEU A 415 14.64 9.49 -19.30
C LEU A 415 14.80 9.34 -17.79
N CYS A 416 15.71 8.48 -17.33
CA CYS A 416 15.87 8.15 -15.91
C CYS A 416 17.31 8.21 -15.42
N GLY A 417 17.48 8.28 -14.10
CA GLY A 417 18.77 8.15 -13.42
C GLY A 417 18.97 6.75 -12.81
N GLY A 418 20.21 6.42 -12.48
CA GLY A 418 20.55 5.23 -11.70
C GLY A 418 21.90 5.36 -11.00
N ALA A 419 22.22 4.36 -10.17
CA ALA A 419 23.50 4.24 -9.47
C ALA A 419 24.20 2.91 -9.78
N LEU A 420 25.47 2.94 -10.19
CA LEU A 420 26.34 1.75 -10.20
C LEU A 420 26.47 1.22 -8.77
N ILE A 421 26.03 -0.01 -8.53
CA ILE A 421 26.30 -0.75 -7.29
C ILE A 421 27.32 -1.88 -7.52
N HIS A 422 27.62 -2.21 -8.79
CA HIS A 422 28.64 -3.17 -9.21
C HIS A 422 29.16 -2.83 -10.62
N ASP A 423 30.20 -3.51 -11.10
CA ASP A 423 30.72 -3.38 -12.48
C ASP A 423 29.75 -3.83 -13.60
N ARG A 424 28.60 -4.40 -13.22
CA ARG A 424 27.57 -4.92 -14.14
C ARG A 424 26.15 -4.64 -13.68
N VAL A 425 25.97 -3.96 -12.54
CA VAL A 425 24.67 -3.84 -11.89
C VAL A 425 24.41 -2.38 -11.54
N VAL A 426 23.32 -1.87 -12.11
CA VAL A 426 22.77 -0.54 -11.79
C VAL A 426 21.51 -0.73 -10.97
N LEU A 427 21.40 0.03 -9.88
CA LEU A 427 20.18 0.19 -9.10
C LEU A 427 19.44 1.45 -9.57
N THR A 428 18.13 1.34 -9.76
CA THR A 428 17.25 2.42 -10.22
C THR A 428 15.82 2.17 -9.75
N ALA A 429 14.88 3.01 -10.13
CA ALA A 429 13.46 2.88 -9.84
C ALA A 429 12.78 1.92 -10.83
N ALA A 430 11.67 1.31 -10.40
CA ALA A 430 10.85 0.44 -11.24
C ALA A 430 9.84 1.23 -12.10
N HIS A 431 9.40 2.41 -11.67
CA HIS A 431 8.50 3.27 -12.47
C HIS A 431 9.09 3.64 -13.84
N CYS A 432 10.42 3.74 -13.96
CA CYS A 432 11.12 3.92 -15.24
C CYS A 432 10.80 2.84 -16.29
N PHE A 433 10.23 1.69 -15.90
CA PHE A 433 9.91 0.54 -16.75
C PHE A 433 8.44 0.09 -16.61
N GLU A 434 7.57 0.97 -16.10
CA GLU A 434 6.15 0.68 -15.91
C GLU A 434 5.36 0.69 -17.22
N ASP A 435 5.63 1.67 -18.10
CA ASP A 435 4.99 1.78 -19.41
C ASP A 435 5.34 0.53 -20.24
N PRO A 436 4.35 -0.25 -20.72
CA PRO A 436 4.58 -1.37 -21.62
C PRO A 436 5.47 -1.05 -22.83
N ASN A 437 5.43 0.20 -23.34
CA ASN A 437 6.27 0.66 -24.44
C ASN A 437 7.74 0.85 -24.05
N LEU A 438 8.01 1.13 -22.78
CA LEU A 438 9.34 1.29 -22.20
C LEU A 438 9.86 0.00 -21.54
N ARG A 439 9.03 -1.04 -21.36
CA ARG A 439 9.45 -2.30 -20.75
C ARG A 439 10.37 -3.17 -21.64
N ASP A 440 10.49 -2.89 -22.93
CA ASP A 440 11.43 -3.58 -23.83
C ASP A 440 12.89 -3.13 -23.59
N ILE A 441 13.65 -3.95 -22.87
CA ILE A 441 15.05 -3.71 -22.51
C ILE A 441 15.97 -3.41 -23.71
N ARG A 442 15.61 -3.83 -24.93
CA ARG A 442 16.41 -3.56 -26.14
C ARG A 442 16.45 -2.08 -26.52
N ARG A 443 15.48 -1.30 -26.03
CA ARG A 443 15.39 0.16 -26.19
C ARG A 443 16.31 0.91 -25.23
N TRP A 444 16.77 0.26 -24.15
CA TRP A 444 17.50 0.90 -23.06
C TRP A 444 19.02 0.77 -23.19
N LYS A 445 19.67 1.91 -22.95
CA LYS A 445 21.11 2.05 -22.83
C LYS A 445 21.44 2.66 -21.47
N VAL A 446 22.45 2.11 -20.80
CA VAL A 446 23.04 2.70 -19.61
C VAL A 446 24.27 3.48 -20.05
N VAL A 447 24.32 4.76 -19.69
CA VAL A 447 25.44 5.64 -20.05
C VAL A 447 26.08 6.16 -18.75
N ALA A 448 27.33 5.75 -18.53
CA ALA A 448 28.11 6.04 -17.34
C ALA A 448 29.29 6.95 -17.67
N GLY A 449 29.74 7.77 -16.71
CA GLY A 449 30.82 8.72 -16.94
C GLY A 449 30.41 9.81 -17.92
N LYS A 450 29.34 10.54 -17.58
CA LYS A 450 28.98 11.80 -18.22
C LYS A 450 29.11 12.91 -17.19
N HIS A 451 29.53 14.09 -17.61
CA HIS A 451 29.20 15.32 -16.87
C HIS A 451 27.98 16.01 -17.51
N HIS A 452 27.93 16.04 -18.85
CA HIS A 452 26.89 16.73 -19.61
C HIS A 452 26.05 15.77 -20.50
N LEU A 453 24.74 15.67 -20.29
CA LEU A 453 23.84 14.74 -21.00
C LEU A 453 23.87 14.89 -22.52
N GLY A 454 23.94 16.11 -23.04
CA GLY A 454 23.99 16.39 -24.48
C GLY A 454 25.37 16.24 -25.14
N GLN A 455 26.42 15.86 -24.41
CA GLN A 455 27.79 15.70 -24.94
C GLN A 455 28.24 14.23 -24.80
N VAL A 456 29.24 13.81 -25.57
CA VAL A 456 29.87 12.48 -25.41
C VAL A 456 31.30 12.72 -24.95
N ASP A 457 31.53 12.53 -23.66
CA ASP A 457 32.84 12.71 -23.05
C ASP A 457 33.76 11.54 -23.44
N THR A 458 35.08 11.78 -23.52
CA THR A 458 36.07 10.72 -23.86
C THR A 458 36.12 9.57 -22.85
N HIS A 459 35.56 9.79 -21.65
CA HIS A 459 35.45 8.82 -20.57
C HIS A 459 34.04 8.20 -20.44
N THR A 460 33.10 8.57 -21.31
CA THR A 460 31.75 8.00 -21.37
C THR A 460 31.80 6.53 -21.79
N GLN A 461 31.10 5.68 -21.05
CA GLN A 461 30.93 4.26 -21.34
C GLN A 461 29.45 3.92 -21.52
N LEU A 462 29.12 3.18 -22.59
CA LEU A 462 27.76 2.87 -22.99
C LEU A 462 27.53 1.36 -23.00
N PHE A 463 26.49 0.91 -22.29
CA PHE A 463 26.15 -0.50 -22.10
C PHE A 463 24.70 -0.77 -22.52
N ARG A 464 24.42 -1.98 -23.03
CA ARG A 464 23.03 -2.42 -23.23
C ARG A 464 22.51 -3.11 -21.97
N VAL A 465 21.21 -2.98 -21.72
CA VAL A 465 20.54 -3.76 -20.68
C VAL A 465 20.39 -5.21 -21.14
N LYS A 466 21.08 -6.14 -20.46
CA LYS A 466 20.96 -7.58 -20.67
C LYS A 466 19.72 -8.15 -19.98
N ARG A 467 19.37 -7.62 -18.80
CA ARG A 467 18.18 -8.04 -18.04
C ARG A 467 17.71 -6.90 -17.12
N LEU A 468 16.41 -6.66 -17.12
CA LEU A 468 15.70 -5.86 -16.14
C LEU A 468 15.13 -6.81 -15.07
N VAL A 469 15.24 -6.43 -13.80
CA VAL A 469 14.56 -7.07 -12.67
C VAL A 469 13.91 -5.97 -11.84
N MET A 470 12.61 -5.75 -12.03
CA MET A 470 11.79 -4.94 -11.13
C MET A 470 11.42 -5.78 -9.90
N HIS A 471 11.13 -5.14 -8.76
CA HIS A 471 10.60 -5.84 -7.59
C HIS A 471 9.30 -6.58 -7.94
N GLU A 472 9.16 -7.82 -7.50
CA GLU A 472 8.02 -8.70 -7.84
C GLU A 472 6.69 -8.19 -7.26
N GLN A 473 6.75 -7.27 -6.29
CA GLN A 473 5.62 -6.57 -5.68
C GLN A 473 5.56 -5.08 -6.06
N PHE A 474 6.27 -4.65 -7.11
CA PHE A 474 6.12 -3.29 -7.64
C PHE A 474 4.71 -3.10 -8.19
N LEU A 475 3.98 -2.15 -7.61
CA LEU A 475 2.61 -1.82 -7.99
C LEU A 475 2.54 -0.35 -8.38
N HIS A 476 2.49 -0.07 -9.68
CA HIS A 476 2.17 1.28 -10.16
C HIS A 476 0.67 1.55 -10.01
N THR A 477 0.32 1.95 -8.79
CA THR A 477 -1.03 2.38 -8.39
C THR A 477 -0.93 3.76 -7.73
N THR A 478 -1.98 4.23 -7.06
CA THR A 478 -1.98 5.55 -6.39
C THR A 478 -1.01 5.66 -5.22
N VAL A 479 -0.43 4.56 -4.77
CA VAL A 479 0.84 4.54 -4.02
C VAL A 479 1.85 3.78 -4.87
N ILE A 480 3.01 4.41 -5.13
CA ILE A 480 4.14 3.73 -5.77
C ILE A 480 4.89 2.98 -4.66
N ASP A 481 4.60 1.69 -4.51
CA ASP A 481 5.27 0.82 -3.53
C ASP A 481 6.23 -0.16 -4.22
N ASN A 482 7.30 -0.50 -3.49
CA ASN A 482 8.42 -1.31 -3.96
C ASN A 482 9.08 -0.78 -5.25
N ASP A 483 9.21 0.55 -5.35
CA ASP A 483 9.79 1.24 -6.51
C ASP A 483 11.32 1.07 -6.57
N ILE A 484 11.74 -0.11 -7.01
CA ILE A 484 13.14 -0.50 -7.13
C ILE A 484 13.34 -1.53 -8.24
N ALA A 485 14.37 -1.32 -9.04
CA ALA A 485 14.75 -2.21 -10.13
C ALA A 485 16.28 -2.34 -10.23
N LEU A 486 16.71 -3.50 -10.72
CA LEU A 486 18.10 -3.79 -11.10
C LEU A 486 18.20 -3.92 -12.63
N LEU A 487 19.24 -3.30 -13.19
CA LEU A 487 19.67 -3.53 -14.56
C LEU A 487 20.98 -4.32 -14.55
N LEU A 488 20.98 -5.50 -15.16
CA LEU A 488 22.20 -6.22 -15.51
C LEU A 488 22.72 -5.72 -16.86
N LEU A 489 24.00 -5.34 -16.90
CA LEU A 489 24.69 -4.91 -18.12
C LEU A 489 25.18 -6.12 -18.95
N ASP A 490 25.18 -5.96 -20.27
CA ASP A 490 25.67 -6.98 -21.21
C ASP A 490 27.14 -7.36 -20.99
N HIS A 491 27.99 -6.40 -20.63
CA HIS A 491 29.39 -6.60 -20.26
C HIS A 491 29.79 -5.81 -18.99
N SER A 492 30.96 -6.14 -18.42
CA SER A 492 31.54 -5.37 -17.30
C SER A 492 32.05 -4.01 -17.78
N LEU A 493 31.77 -2.99 -16.98
CA LEU A 493 32.31 -1.65 -17.16
C LEU A 493 33.73 -1.52 -16.61
N ASN A 494 34.51 -0.61 -17.19
CA ASN A 494 35.87 -0.32 -16.74
C ASN A 494 35.82 0.75 -15.65
N TYR A 495 36.39 0.47 -14.48
CA TYR A 495 36.50 1.48 -13.42
C TYR A 495 37.52 2.55 -13.81
N THR A 496 37.08 3.80 -13.86
CA THR A 496 37.92 4.97 -14.19
C THR A 496 37.88 5.98 -13.04
N HIS A 497 38.34 7.21 -13.27
CA HIS A 497 38.07 8.33 -12.35
C HIS A 497 36.58 8.73 -12.34
N HIS A 498 35.88 8.52 -13.47
CA HIS A 498 34.52 8.98 -13.75
C HIS A 498 33.47 7.88 -13.69
N VAL A 499 33.88 6.61 -13.58
CA VAL A 499 32.98 5.46 -13.48
C VAL A 499 33.44 4.52 -12.35
N ARG A 500 32.69 4.44 -11.24
CA ARG A 500 32.97 3.63 -10.04
C ARG A 500 31.68 3.30 -9.30
N PRO A 501 31.59 2.18 -8.56
CA PRO A 501 30.38 1.83 -7.82
C PRO A 501 30.26 2.64 -6.53
N ILE A 502 29.04 2.86 -6.07
CA ILE A 502 28.71 3.36 -4.74
C ILE A 502 28.63 2.20 -3.74
N CYS A 503 28.98 2.42 -2.48
CA CYS A 503 28.79 1.39 -1.46
C CYS A 503 27.30 1.28 -1.08
N LEU A 504 26.85 0.11 -0.65
CA LEU A 504 25.55 -0.03 0.02
C LEU A 504 25.76 0.00 1.54
N SER A 505 24.86 0.65 2.30
CA SER A 505 24.94 0.65 3.76
C SER A 505 24.46 -0.70 4.32
N PRO A 506 25.28 -1.47 5.06
CA PRO A 506 24.90 -2.81 5.54
C PRO A 506 23.88 -2.80 6.68
N THR A 507 23.65 -1.66 7.33
CA THR A 507 22.71 -1.52 8.45
C THR A 507 21.57 -0.59 8.05
N GLU A 508 20.36 -0.91 8.49
CA GLU A 508 19.23 0.02 8.51
C GLU A 508 19.54 1.17 9.47
N GLN A 509 20.07 2.27 8.94
CA GLN A 509 20.40 3.43 9.75
C GLN A 509 19.13 4.20 10.08
N LYS A 510 18.74 4.20 11.37
CA LYS A 510 17.75 5.13 11.91
C LYS A 510 18.32 6.55 11.89
N LEU A 511 18.12 7.25 10.79
CA LEU A 511 18.57 8.62 10.59
C LEU A 511 17.49 9.56 11.12
N SER A 512 17.82 10.39 12.12
CA SER A 512 16.84 11.34 12.68
C SER A 512 16.55 12.50 11.73
N SER A 513 15.41 13.17 11.92
CA SER A 513 15.12 14.47 11.30
C SER A 513 16.31 15.44 11.45
N GLY A 514 16.53 16.27 10.43
CA GLY A 514 17.61 17.24 10.36
C GLY A 514 18.96 16.71 9.86
N HIS A 515 19.15 15.39 9.74
CA HIS A 515 20.37 14.82 9.17
C HIS A 515 20.61 15.32 7.74
N GLY A 516 21.84 15.73 7.44
CA GLY A 516 22.22 16.31 6.16
C GLY A 516 22.67 15.26 5.15
N CYS A 517 22.11 15.34 3.95
CA CYS A 517 22.25 14.41 2.84
C CYS A 517 22.86 15.13 1.63
N VAL A 518 23.21 14.38 0.58
CA VAL A 518 23.61 14.95 -0.71
C VAL A 518 23.05 14.10 -1.84
N MET A 519 22.28 14.74 -2.72
CA MET A 519 21.74 14.16 -3.95
C MET A 519 22.58 14.64 -5.15
N ALA A 520 22.66 13.83 -6.22
CA ALA A 520 23.31 14.18 -7.47
C ALA A 520 22.48 13.68 -8.67
N GLY A 521 22.36 14.48 -9.73
CA GLY A 521 21.63 14.10 -10.94
C GLY A 521 21.47 15.24 -11.95
N TRP A 522 20.81 14.93 -13.06
CA TRP A 522 20.50 15.86 -14.18
C TRP A 522 19.02 16.29 -14.19
N GLY A 523 18.35 16.23 -13.03
CA GLY A 523 16.95 16.64 -12.89
C GLY A 523 16.79 18.16 -12.95
N SER A 524 15.62 18.61 -13.42
CA SER A 524 15.29 20.03 -13.57
C SER A 524 15.37 20.82 -12.27
N THR A 525 15.92 22.02 -12.35
CA THR A 525 15.85 23.04 -11.29
C THR A 525 14.53 23.84 -11.28
N GLU A 526 13.77 23.86 -12.38
CA GLU A 526 12.51 24.64 -12.51
C GLU A 526 11.31 23.86 -13.10
N GLY A 527 11.47 22.58 -13.45
CA GLY A 527 10.36 21.64 -13.68
C GLY A 527 9.96 21.34 -15.13
N THR A 528 10.77 21.70 -16.13
CA THR A 528 10.38 21.60 -17.57
C THR A 528 11.27 20.71 -18.45
N GLY A 529 12.26 20.02 -17.88
CA GLY A 529 13.13 19.07 -18.61
C GLY A 529 14.43 18.75 -17.87
N PRO A 530 15.24 17.79 -18.34
CA PRO A 530 16.53 17.50 -17.72
C PRO A 530 17.50 18.68 -17.89
N ASP A 531 18.11 19.12 -16.79
CA ASP A 531 19.22 20.05 -16.84
C ASP A 531 20.44 19.32 -17.42
N PHE A 532 21.03 19.85 -18.50
CA PHE A 532 22.04 19.11 -19.26
C PHE A 532 23.33 18.83 -18.47
N VAL A 533 23.58 19.47 -17.32
CA VAL A 533 24.81 19.34 -16.53
C VAL A 533 24.53 18.67 -15.19
N LEU A 534 25.45 17.82 -14.72
CA LEU A 534 25.31 17.10 -13.46
C LEU A 534 25.33 18.08 -12.27
N ASN A 535 24.23 18.14 -11.53
CA ASN A 535 24.07 19.02 -10.37
C ASN A 535 24.06 18.22 -9.06
N VAL A 536 24.48 18.87 -7.98
CA VAL A 536 24.52 18.30 -6.63
C VAL A 536 23.87 19.25 -5.62
N VAL A 537 23.00 18.71 -4.78
CA VAL A 537 22.23 19.50 -3.80
C VAL A 537 22.28 18.86 -2.41
N ARG A 538 22.33 19.70 -1.39
CA ARG A 538 22.22 19.28 0.01
C ARG A 538 20.79 19.40 0.49
N VAL A 539 20.26 18.26 0.88
CA VAL A 539 18.91 18.11 1.43
C VAL A 539 19.01 17.65 2.88
N ARG A 540 17.93 17.79 3.65
CA ARG A 540 17.85 17.30 5.03
C ARG A 540 16.72 16.30 5.13
N ILE A 541 16.93 15.25 5.94
CA ILE A 541 15.86 14.30 6.28
C ILE A 541 14.79 15.03 7.09
N VAL A 542 13.54 14.81 6.71
CA VAL A 542 12.36 15.17 7.50
C VAL A 542 11.93 13.90 8.23
N SER A 543 11.59 13.95 9.53
CA SER A 543 11.02 12.77 10.20
C SER A 543 9.67 12.42 9.59
N ASP A 544 9.30 11.15 9.61
CA ASP A 544 7.98 10.68 9.12
C ASP A 544 6.84 11.51 9.75
N GLU A 545 6.92 11.80 11.06
CA GLU A 545 6.00 12.67 11.81
C GLU A 545 5.89 14.10 11.27
N LEU A 546 7.00 14.71 10.84
CA LEU A 546 6.99 16.07 10.26
C LEU A 546 6.68 16.01 8.75
N CYS A 547 6.93 14.86 8.13
CA CYS A 547 6.55 14.58 6.75
C CYS A 547 5.03 14.39 6.59
N SER A 548 4.34 14.07 7.68
CA SER A 548 2.89 13.87 7.74
C SER A 548 2.10 15.09 8.29
N LYS A 549 2.72 16.26 8.48
CA LYS A 549 2.10 17.45 9.11
C LYS A 549 1.60 18.50 8.11
N LEU A 550 0.27 18.67 8.04
CA LEU A 550 -0.49 19.59 7.17
C LEU A 550 0.21 20.90 6.77
N ASP A 551 0.71 21.68 7.73
CA ASP A 551 1.27 23.03 7.48
C ASP A 551 2.44 23.06 6.49
N TRP A 552 3.10 21.93 6.25
CA TRP A 552 4.24 21.82 5.33
C TRP A 552 3.84 21.31 3.93
N TYR A 553 2.56 21.38 3.55
CA TYR A 553 2.04 20.78 2.32
C TYR A 553 0.86 21.56 1.72
N GLY A 554 1.12 22.25 0.62
CA GLY A 554 0.11 22.50 -0.40
C GLY A 554 0.37 21.53 -1.54
N SER A 555 -0.62 20.71 -1.93
CA SER A 555 -0.48 19.57 -2.86
C SER A 555 0.37 18.39 -2.36
N ASN A 556 -0.07 17.20 -2.78
CA ASN A 556 0.55 15.86 -2.73
C ASN A 556 1.72 15.51 -1.77
N PHE A 557 1.48 14.54 -0.88
CA PHE A 557 2.41 14.05 0.15
C PHE A 557 3.13 12.73 -0.20
N LEU A 558 4.40 12.60 0.23
CA LEU A 558 5.09 11.47 0.92
C LEU A 558 6.63 11.88 1.07
N PRO A 559 7.62 11.04 1.50
CA PRO A 559 8.90 11.54 2.07
C PRO A 559 10.23 11.53 1.26
N CYS A 560 11.05 12.57 1.48
CA CYS A 560 12.34 12.89 0.81
C CYS A 560 13.57 12.61 1.71
N ALA A 561 14.79 12.33 1.24
CA ALA A 561 15.41 12.43 -0.10
C ALA A 561 16.45 11.30 -0.30
N ASP A 562 17.30 11.31 -1.36
CA ASP A 562 18.49 10.45 -1.43
C ASP A 562 19.58 10.86 -0.43
N ILE A 563 20.17 9.86 0.23
CA ILE A 563 21.00 10.07 1.42
C ILE A 563 22.38 9.43 1.19
N LEU A 564 23.41 10.25 1.31
CA LEU A 564 24.78 9.79 1.48
C LEU A 564 25.23 10.12 2.90
N ARG A 565 25.52 9.10 3.71
CA ARG A 565 26.29 9.31 4.94
C ARG A 565 27.79 9.27 4.61
N ARG A 566 28.53 10.22 5.18
CA ARG A 566 30.00 10.14 5.29
C ARG A 566 30.32 9.31 6.52
N PHE A 567 30.81 8.09 6.37
CA PHE A 567 31.14 7.25 7.53
C PHE A 567 32.30 7.90 8.31
N GLN A 568 32.18 8.10 9.62
CA GLN A 568 33.24 8.79 10.38
C GLN A 568 34.49 7.91 10.64
N ARG A 569 34.46 6.62 10.29
CA ARG A 569 35.64 5.72 10.34
C ARG A 569 36.34 5.49 8.99
N ARG A 570 35.71 5.72 7.84
CA ARG A 570 36.31 5.61 6.48
C ARG A 570 35.72 6.63 5.53
N ARG A 571 36.53 7.21 4.61
CA ARG A 571 36.17 8.37 3.76
C ARG A 571 35.14 8.08 2.63
N GLU A 572 34.49 6.93 2.66
CA GLU A 572 33.63 6.41 1.60
C GLU A 572 32.17 6.90 1.73
N ARG A 573 31.45 6.84 0.61
CA ARG A 573 30.06 7.26 0.44
C ARG A 573 29.17 6.04 0.19
N CYS A 574 28.11 5.88 0.98
CA CYS A 574 27.14 4.78 0.82
C CYS A 574 25.77 5.28 0.37
N LEU A 575 25.21 4.68 -0.67
CA LEU A 575 23.84 4.87 -1.13
C LEU A 575 22.86 4.40 -0.06
N LEU A 576 21.81 5.18 0.17
CA LEU A 576 20.80 4.87 1.18
C LEU A 576 19.38 4.92 0.61
N ARG A 577 19.08 5.73 -0.43
CA ARG A 577 17.79 5.69 -1.11
C ARG A 577 17.94 5.57 -2.64
N VAL A 578 16.81 5.59 -3.35
CA VAL A 578 16.66 5.77 -4.81
C VAL A 578 15.48 6.70 -5.03
N CYS A 579 15.55 7.64 -5.97
CA CYS A 579 14.42 8.53 -6.30
C CYS A 579 13.23 7.74 -6.87
N SER A 580 12.04 7.97 -6.34
CA SER A 580 10.80 7.28 -6.72
C SER A 580 9.76 8.23 -7.32
N TYR A 581 9.45 9.34 -6.67
CA TYR A 581 8.37 10.24 -7.11
C TYR A 581 8.60 11.69 -6.63
N GLY A 582 7.81 12.64 -7.11
CA GLY A 582 7.79 14.00 -6.57
C GLY A 582 7.08 15.01 -7.48
N TYR A 583 6.25 15.86 -6.88
CA TYR A 583 5.71 17.05 -7.55
C TYR A 583 6.71 18.21 -7.39
N ASN A 584 7.15 18.78 -8.52
CA ASN A 584 7.99 19.98 -8.62
C ASN A 584 9.21 19.98 -7.67
N CYS A 585 10.27 19.30 -8.10
CA CYS A 585 11.52 19.13 -7.35
C CYS A 585 12.07 20.44 -6.77
N GLY A 586 12.02 20.59 -5.44
CA GLY A 586 12.68 21.68 -4.72
C GLY A 586 11.77 22.78 -4.19
N GLU A 587 10.45 22.71 -4.42
CA GLU A 587 9.52 23.66 -3.81
C GLU A 587 9.58 23.62 -2.26
N LYS A 588 9.52 24.81 -1.64
CA LYS A 588 9.30 24.91 -0.19
C LYS A 588 7.98 24.21 0.11
N LYS A 589 7.97 23.30 1.09
CA LYS A 589 6.76 22.55 1.48
C LYS A 589 6.29 21.52 0.41
N SER A 590 7.21 20.98 -0.39
CA SER A 590 7.00 19.78 -1.24
C SER A 590 8.24 18.85 -1.23
N PRO A 591 8.33 17.88 -0.31
CA PRO A 591 9.32 16.80 -0.38
C PRO A 591 8.97 15.77 -1.48
N GLY A 592 9.93 15.44 -2.36
CA GLY A 592 9.85 14.26 -3.24
C GLY A 592 9.95 12.92 -2.46
N ILE A 593 9.90 11.77 -3.14
CA ILE A 593 9.72 10.43 -2.55
C ILE A 593 10.87 9.49 -2.90
N TYR A 594 11.45 8.78 -1.92
CA TYR A 594 12.68 7.99 -2.15
C TYR A 594 12.71 6.63 -1.41
N THR A 595 12.85 5.55 -2.18
CA THR A 595 12.86 4.14 -1.76
C THR A 595 14.03 3.79 -0.83
N ASN A 596 13.82 3.07 0.28
CA ASN A 596 14.88 2.72 1.24
C ASN A 596 15.79 1.57 0.79
N VAL A 597 16.99 1.84 0.29
CA VAL A 597 17.92 0.82 -0.21
C VAL A 597 18.36 -0.15 0.89
N SER A 598 18.49 0.31 2.14
CA SER A 598 18.85 -0.58 3.27
C SER A 598 17.76 -1.62 3.57
N TYR A 599 16.49 -1.31 3.28
CA TYR A 599 15.38 -2.26 3.41
C TYR A 599 15.42 -3.34 2.32
N TYR A 600 15.81 -2.98 1.09
CA TYR A 600 15.87 -3.91 -0.05
C TYR A 600 17.20 -4.65 -0.21
N LEU A 601 18.21 -4.49 0.69
CA LEU A 601 19.52 -5.16 0.55
C LEU A 601 19.42 -6.65 0.26
N ARG A 602 18.55 -7.36 0.97
CA ARG A 602 18.33 -8.78 0.76
C ARG A 602 17.80 -9.07 -0.65
N TRP A 603 16.80 -8.32 -1.10
CA TRP A 603 16.27 -8.45 -2.47
C TRP A 603 17.32 -8.10 -3.54
N ILE A 604 18.15 -7.08 -3.29
CA ILE A 604 19.26 -6.69 -4.16
C ILE A 604 20.26 -7.83 -4.27
N TYR A 605 20.76 -8.35 -3.15
CA TYR A 605 21.77 -9.42 -3.13
C TYR A 605 21.23 -10.77 -3.63
N ASP A 606 20.00 -11.15 -3.25
CA ASP A 606 19.36 -12.37 -3.75
C ASP A 606 19.20 -12.32 -5.27
N ASN A 607 18.91 -11.16 -5.86
CA ASN A 607 18.85 -11.01 -7.32
C ASN A 607 20.23 -10.85 -7.98
N MET A 608 21.22 -10.20 -7.37
CA MET A 608 22.61 -10.20 -7.86
C MET A 608 23.17 -11.63 -7.95
N ASN A 609 22.93 -12.45 -6.93
CA ASN A 609 23.31 -13.87 -6.93
C ASN A 609 22.64 -14.65 -8.07
N LYS A 610 21.32 -14.44 -8.32
CA LYS A 610 20.59 -15.02 -9.49
C LYS A 610 21.02 -14.47 -10.87
N LEU A 611 21.94 -13.50 -10.89
CA LEU A 611 22.51 -12.90 -12.11
C LEU A 611 24.00 -13.28 -12.28
N ASP A 612 24.50 -14.24 -11.49
CA ASP A 612 25.90 -14.67 -11.40
C ASP A 612 26.88 -13.54 -11.02
N VAL A 613 26.40 -12.55 -10.26
CA VAL A 613 27.20 -11.43 -9.75
C VAL A 613 27.40 -11.58 -8.23
N GLN A 614 28.62 -11.87 -7.78
CA GLN A 614 28.91 -11.95 -6.36
C GLN A 614 28.86 -10.56 -5.69
N PRO A 615 28.10 -10.37 -4.60
CA PRO A 615 28.05 -9.11 -3.88
C PRO A 615 29.30 -8.90 -3.01
N CYS A 616 29.79 -7.65 -2.97
CA CYS A 616 30.88 -7.24 -2.08
C CYS A 616 30.38 -7.14 -0.63
N LEU A 617 30.52 -8.21 0.15
CA LEU A 617 30.16 -8.28 1.57
C LEU A 617 31.32 -7.82 2.50
N GLU A 618 31.57 -6.51 2.57
CA GLU A 618 32.19 -5.93 3.78
C GLU A 618 31.09 -5.59 4.80
N LEU A 619 30.68 -6.58 5.59
CA LEU A 619 29.94 -6.35 6.84
C LEU A 619 30.93 -5.81 7.88
N ILE A 620 30.89 -4.50 8.13
CA ILE A 620 31.56 -3.90 9.28
C ILE A 620 30.71 -4.26 10.52
N GLY A 621 31.28 -5.12 11.38
CA GLY A 621 30.68 -5.52 12.67
C GLY A 621 30.68 -4.42 13.74
#